data_AF-A0A832Z7Q7-F1
#
_entry.id   AF-A0A832Z7Q7-F1
#
_cell.length_a   1.000
_cell.length_b   1.000
_cell.length_c   1.000
_cell.angle_alpha   90.00
_cell.angle_beta   90.00
_cell.angle_gamma   90.00
#
_symmetry.space_group_name_H-M   'P 1'
#
loop_
_entity.id
_entity.type
_entity.pdbx_description
1 polymer ?
#
loop_
_entity_poly.entity_id
_entity_poly.type
_entity_poly.pdbx_seq_one_letter_code
_entity_poly.pdbx_strand_id
1 'polypeptide(L)' 'MVFNIFKRKKKKEEDKEKKNDVVGTCVVCNQPVRKIEDYRILHFQGQKIIMHKKCFKQMKKLARQFLKGGLTI' A
#
# COMPACT_ATOMS: atom_id res chain seq x y z
N MET A 1 -13.17 -17.31 -28.48
CA MET A 1 -11.88 -16.86 -27.92
C MET A 1 -12.10 -16.46 -26.47
N VAL A 2 -11.23 -16.97 -25.60
CA VAL A 2 -11.44 -17.20 -24.16
C VAL A 2 -11.35 -15.89 -23.38
N PHE A 3 -12.44 -15.54 -22.67
CA PHE A 3 -12.41 -14.47 -21.66
C PHE A 3 -11.54 -14.92 -20.49
N ASN A 4 -10.36 -14.33 -20.47
CA ASN A 4 -9.34 -14.47 -19.45
C ASN A 4 -9.82 -13.90 -18.11
N ILE A 5 -9.26 -14.40 -17.01
CA ILE A 5 -9.28 -13.86 -15.63
C ILE A 5 -10.27 -14.52 -14.64
N PHE A 6 -10.26 -15.85 -14.63
CA PHE A 6 -10.43 -16.64 -13.41
C PHE A 6 -9.27 -16.34 -12.44
N LYS A 7 -9.40 -15.46 -11.43
CA LYS A 7 -8.54 -15.47 -10.19
C LYS A 7 -8.81 -14.40 -9.09
N ARG A 8 -10.06 -14.01 -8.78
CA ARG A 8 -10.30 -13.09 -7.62
C ARG A 8 -11.40 -13.51 -6.64
N LYS A 9 -11.77 -14.79 -6.62
CA LYS A 9 -12.93 -15.28 -5.86
C LYS A 9 -12.64 -16.05 -4.55
N LYS A 10 -11.44 -16.01 -3.95
CA LYS A 10 -11.09 -17.02 -2.90
C LYS A 10 -10.33 -16.56 -1.64
N LYS A 11 -10.59 -15.36 -1.09
CA LYS A 11 -10.20 -15.01 0.31
C LYS A 11 -11.26 -14.12 0.98
N LYS A 12 -12.48 -14.65 1.06
CA LYS A 12 -13.49 -14.28 2.07
C LYS A 12 -13.17 -15.06 3.36
N GLU A 13 -13.54 -14.50 4.51
CA GLU A 13 -14.14 -15.22 5.67
C GLU A 13 -13.38 -15.64 6.95
N GLU A 14 -12.08 -15.40 7.14
CA GLU A 14 -11.44 -15.58 8.47
C GLU A 14 -10.62 -14.30 8.74
N ASP A 15 -11.04 -13.34 9.56
CA ASP A 15 -11.08 -13.44 11.01
C ASP A 15 -11.91 -12.29 11.59
N LYS A 16 -12.99 -12.63 12.27
CA LYS A 16 -13.87 -11.71 13.01
C LYS A 16 -13.40 -11.52 14.46
N GLU A 17 -12.11 -11.73 14.75
CA GLU A 17 -11.55 -11.53 16.09
C GLU A 17 -10.93 -10.14 16.27
N LYS A 18 -11.81 -9.20 16.62
CA LYS A 18 -11.68 -8.34 17.82
C LYS A 18 -10.25 -7.92 18.24
N LYS A 19 -9.95 -6.64 17.95
CA LYS A 19 -9.27 -5.61 18.79
C LYS A 19 -7.99 -5.03 18.17
N ASN A 20 -8.12 -3.83 17.60
CA ASN A 20 -7.05 -2.83 17.44
C ASN A 20 -5.72 -3.27 16.82
N ASP A 21 -5.77 -4.03 15.72
CA ASP A 21 -4.55 -4.40 15.01
C ASP A 21 -4.06 -3.27 14.10
N VAL A 22 -3.33 -2.33 14.71
CA VAL A 22 -2.42 -1.45 14.00
C VAL A 22 -1.32 -2.33 13.39
N VAL A 23 -1.24 -2.36 12.07
CA VAL A 23 -0.22 -3.11 11.31
C VAL A 23 1.15 -2.46 11.49
N GLY A 24 1.17 -1.15 11.63
CA GLY A 24 2.35 -0.33 11.85
C GLY A 24 2.06 1.12 11.50
N THR A 25 3.10 1.92 11.31
CA THR A 25 2.97 3.34 10.95
C THR A 25 3.29 3.53 9.47
N CYS A 26 2.48 4.31 8.76
CA CYS A 26 2.76 4.66 7.37
C CYS A 26 3.97 5.60 7.30
N VAL A 27 5.02 5.20 6.62
CA VAL A 27 6.26 6.01 6.49
C VAL A 27 6.06 7.34 5.73
N VAL A 28 4.94 7.49 5.00
CA VAL A 28 4.68 8.70 4.20
C VAL A 28 3.92 9.77 4.97
N CYS A 29 2.89 9.38 5.73
CA CYS A 29 2.02 10.33 6.44
C CYS A 29 2.11 10.22 7.96
N ASN A 30 2.96 9.32 8.48
CA ASN A 30 3.16 9.02 9.90
C ASN A 30 1.88 8.65 10.67
N GLN A 31 0.80 8.28 9.97
CA GLN A 31 -0.43 7.81 10.57
C GLN A 31 -0.41 6.28 10.76
N PRO A 32 -1.10 5.77 11.80
CA PRO A 32 -1.19 4.33 12.04
C PRO A 32 -2.00 3.65 10.93
N VAL A 33 -1.42 2.62 10.33
CA VAL A 33 -2.04 1.78 9.32
C VAL A 33 -2.84 0.69 10.02
N ARG A 34 -4.14 0.66 9.81
CA ARG A 34 -5.02 -0.37 10.37
C ARG A 34 -5.18 -1.54 9.39
N LYS A 35 -5.38 -2.77 9.88
CA LYS A 35 -5.60 -3.95 9.01
C LYS A 35 -6.79 -3.80 8.05
N ILE A 36 -7.79 -3.00 8.44
CA ILE A 36 -9.01 -2.73 7.66
C ILE A 36 -8.71 -1.85 6.44
N GLU A 37 -7.63 -1.07 6.49
CA GLU A 37 -7.27 -0.14 5.43
C GLU A 37 -6.48 -0.83 4.32
N ASP A 38 -6.60 -0.29 3.10
CA ASP A 38 -5.82 -0.72 1.96
C ASP A 38 -4.34 -0.31 2.15
N TYR A 39 -3.47 -1.24 2.56
CA TYR A 39 -2.03 -1.00 2.79
C TYR A 39 -1.11 -1.84 1.89
N ARG A 40 0.16 -1.44 1.84
CA ARG A 40 1.26 -2.16 1.18
C ARG A 40 2.45 -2.28 2.12
N ILE A 41 3.08 -3.44 2.07
CA ILE A 41 4.36 -3.72 2.72
C ILE A 41 5.42 -3.83 1.62
N LEU A 42 6.52 -3.09 1.78
CA LEU A 42 7.69 -3.14 0.91
C LEU A 42 8.88 -3.59 1.72
N HIS A 43 9.74 -4.40 1.11
CA HIS A 43 11.02 -4.77 1.69
C HIS A 43 12.09 -3.99 0.94
N PHE A 44 12.81 -3.10 1.63
CA PHE A 44 13.85 -2.28 1.04
C PHE A 44 15.06 -2.26 1.97
N GLN A 45 16.24 -2.60 1.46
CA GLN A 45 17.49 -2.65 2.23
C GLN A 45 17.39 -3.46 3.54
N GLY A 46 16.69 -4.60 3.51
CA GLY A 46 16.47 -5.44 4.69
C GLY A 46 15.42 -4.93 5.68
N GLN A 47 14.88 -3.73 5.48
CA GLN A 47 13.83 -3.15 6.33
C GLN A 47 12.44 -3.40 5.75
N LYS A 48 11.47 -3.67 6.64
CA LYS A 48 10.04 -3.75 6.29
C LYS A 48 9.41 -2.37 6.41
N ILE A 49 9.01 -1.81 5.29
CA ILE A 49 8.36 -0.49 5.17
C ILE A 49 6.86 -0.71 4.97
N ILE A 50 6.05 -0.10 5.84
CA ILE A 50 4.59 -0.17 5.77
C ILE A 50 4.06 1.19 5.30
N MET A 51 3.09 1.18 4.39
CA MET A 51 2.46 2.40 3.90
C MET A 51 1.03 2.19 3.42
N HIS A 52 0.22 3.24 3.50
CA HIS A 52 -1.10 3.24 2.86
C HIS A 52 -0.96 3.17 1.34
N LYS A 53 -1.87 2.44 0.68
CA LYS A 53 -1.91 2.32 -0.78
C LYS A 53 -2.15 3.67 -1.46
N LYS A 54 -2.88 4.58 -0.81
CA LYS A 54 -3.08 5.97 -1.27
C LYS A 54 -1.77 6.75 -1.28
N CYS A 55 -1.04 6.72 -0.17
CA CYS A 55 0.28 7.37 -0.04
C CYS A 55 1.29 6.83 -1.06
N PHE A 56 1.29 5.51 -1.29
CA PHE A 56 2.14 4.90 -2.33
C PHE A 56 1.85 5.45 -3.73
N LYS A 57 0.57 5.64 -4.09
CA LYS A 57 0.19 6.23 -5.40
C LYS A 57 0.66 7.67 -5.52
N GLN A 58 0.52 8.47 -4.47
CA GLN A 58 0.98 9.86 -4.45
C GLN A 58 2.50 9.94 -4.60
N MET A 59 3.25 9.16 -3.81
CA MET A 59 4.71 9.09 -3.94
C MET A 59 5.14 8.66 -5.33
N LYS A 60 4.49 7.65 -5.92
CA LYS A 60 4.79 7.21 -7.29
C LYS A 60 4.54 8.31 -8.33
N LYS A 61 3.50 9.14 -8.12
CA LYS A 61 3.21 10.28 -9.00
C LYS A 61 4.28 11.36 -8.86
N LEU A 62 4.64 11.73 -7.63
CA LEU A 62 5.71 12.69 -7.34
C LEU A 62 7.05 12.21 -7.93
N ALA A 63 7.48 10.98 -7.63
CA ALA A 63 8.73 10.42 -8.16
C ALA A 63 8.77 10.45 -9.69
N ARG A 64 7.65 10.17 -10.37
CA ARG A 64 7.57 10.32 -11.83
C ARG A 64 7.70 11.76 -12.31
N GLN A 65 7.16 12.74 -11.57
CA GLN A 65 7.31 14.15 -11.90
C GLN A 65 8.75 14.62 -11.73
N PHE A 66 9.41 14.21 -10.63
CA PHE A 66 10.84 14.45 -10.40
C PHE A 66 11.69 13.88 -11.53
N LEU A 67 11.49 12.59 -11.89
CA LEU A 67 12.25 11.93 -12.96
C LEU A 67 12.03 12.54 -14.35
N LYS A 68 10.87 13.17 -14.58
CA LYS A 68 10.57 13.86 -15.85
C LYS A 68 11.22 15.25 -15.96
N GLY A 69 12.03 15.66 -14.98
CA GLY A 69 12.65 16.98 -14.96
C GLY A 69 11.66 18.12 -14.67
N GLY A 70 10.49 17.80 -14.11
CA GLY A 70 9.40 18.76 -13.87
C GLY A 70 9.53 19.59 -12.59
N LEU A 71 10.66 19.53 -11.89
CA LEU A 71 10.99 20.52 -10.86
C LEU A 71 12.04 21.47 -11.42
N THR A 72 11.55 22.48 -12.15
CA THR A 72 12.16 23.80 -12.06
C THR A 72 11.89 24.31 -10.65
N ILE A 73 12.93 24.29 -9.81
CA ILE A 73 13.01 25.11 -8.59
C ILE A 73 13.00 26.57 -9.02
#